data_AF-A0A938MVX2-F1
#
_entry.id   AF-A0A938MVX2-F1
#
_cell.length_a   1.000
_cell.length_b   1.000
_cell.length_c   1.000
_cell.angle_alpha   90.00
_cell.angle_beta   90.00
_cell.angle_gamma   90.00
#
_symmetry.space_group_name_H-M   'P 1'
#
loop_
_entity.id
_entity.type
_entity.pdbx_description
1 polymer ?
#
loop_
_entity_poly.entity_id
_entity_poly.type
_entity_poly.pdbx_seq_one_letter_code
_entity_poly.pdbx_strand_id
1 'polypeptide(L)' 'MPSIRPDLVNLLEHRRIFRSLLQASGTAGNLTTDAYLAALAIGHGAVIVSCDRDFARFPGLRWEHPLGIA' A
#
# COMPACT_ATOMS: atom_id res chain seq x y z
N MET A 1 2.69 -29.04 22.35
CA MET A 1 1.96 -29.12 21.07
C MET A 1 1.43 -27.72 20.74
N PRO A 2 2.11 -26.90 19.93
CA PRO A 2 1.58 -25.60 19.52
C PRO A 2 0.65 -25.79 18.31
N SER A 3 -0.58 -25.32 18.45
CA SER A 3 -1.59 -25.26 17.39
C SER A 3 -1.10 -24.40 16.23
N ILE A 4 -0.91 -25.04 15.07
CA ILE A 4 -0.67 -24.37 13.78
C ILE A 4 -1.92 -23.57 13.43
N ARG A 5 -1.80 -22.23 13.39
CA ARG A 5 -2.85 -21.32 12.94
C ARG A 5 -3.14 -21.53 11.44
N PRO A 6 -4.40 -21.70 11.01
CA PRO A 6 -4.77 -21.96 9.61
C PRO A 6 -4.74 -20.72 8.70
N ASP A 7 -4.28 -19.56 9.19
CA ASP A 7 -4.21 -18.30 8.43
C ASP A 7 -3.01 -18.25 7.47
N LEU A 8 -2.30 -19.37 7.27
CA LEU A 8 -1.18 -19.52 6.33
C LEU A 8 -1.63 -19.75 4.87
N VAL A 9 -2.91 -19.55 4.59
CA VAL A 9 -3.42 -19.26 3.24
C VAL A 9 -3.05 -17.79 2.98
N ASN A 10 -2.05 -17.41 2.19
CA ASN A 10 -1.40 -18.11 1.11
C ASN A 10 -0.13 -17.32 0.72
N LEU A 11 1.01 -17.67 1.31
CA LEU A 11 2.28 -16.98 1.05
C LEU A 11 2.68 -17.01 -0.44
N LEU A 12 2.17 -17.98 -1.20
CA LEU A 12 2.47 -18.19 -2.61
C LEU A 12 1.56 -17.34 -3.54
N GLU A 13 0.28 -17.17 -3.22
CA GLU A 13 -0.64 -16.26 -3.94
C GLU A 13 -0.27 -14.79 -3.68
N HIS A 14 0.13 -14.46 -2.45
CA HIS A 14 0.66 -13.13 -2.13
C HIS A 14 1.88 -12.79 -2.98
N ARG A 15 2.79 -13.76 -3.23
CA ARG A 15 3.97 -13.56 -4.09
C ARG A 15 3.61 -13.30 -5.55
N ARG A 16 2.53 -13.90 -6.07
CA ARG A 16 2.10 -13.71 -7.46
C ARG A 16 1.46 -12.34 -7.67
N ILE A 17 0.63 -11.90 -6.73
CA ILE A 17 0.03 -10.55 -6.71
C ILE A 17 1.13 -9.49 -6.52
N PHE A 18 2.04 -9.70 -5.57
CA PHE A 18 3.19 -8.83 -5.33
C PHE A 18 4.09 -8.68 -6.56
N ARG A 19 4.35 -9.77 -7.31
CA ARG A 19 5.16 -9.73 -8.54
C ARG A 19 4.45 -9.03 -9.70
N SER A 20 3.13 -9.20 -9.81
CA SER A 20 2.30 -8.49 -10.80
C SER A 20 2.26 -6.99 -10.52
N LEU A 21 2.22 -6.60 -9.24
CA LEU A 21 2.28 -5.20 -8.81
C LEU A 21 3.68 -4.60 -9.03
N LEU A 22 4.75 -5.37 -8.79
CA LEU A 22 6.13 -4.96 -9.06
C LEU A 22 6.44 -4.78 -10.56
N GLN A 23 5.84 -5.59 -11.43
CA GLN A 23 5.99 -5.47 -12.88
C GLN A 23 5.18 -4.31 -13.45
N ALA A 24 4.02 -4.00 -12.86
CA ALA A 24 3.22 -2.84 -13.23
C ALA A 24 3.83 -1.51 -12.76
N SER A 25 4.62 -1.50 -11.68
CA SER A 25 5.13 -0.28 -11.08
C SER A 25 6.33 0.33 -11.80
N GLY A 26 6.98 -0.38 -12.73
CA GLY A 26 7.81 0.17 -13.82
C GLY A 26 9.06 1.01 -13.46
N THR A 27 9.13 1.66 -12.30
CA THR A 27 10.24 2.54 -11.90
C THR A 27 10.15 2.85 -10.39
N ALA A 28 11.29 2.74 -9.71
CA ALA A 28 11.61 3.31 -8.38
C ALA A 28 10.97 2.68 -7.13
N GLY A 29 11.81 2.11 -6.25
CA GLY A 29 11.43 1.50 -4.97
C GLY A 29 10.78 2.41 -3.92
N ASN A 30 10.59 3.71 -4.19
CA ASN A 30 9.81 4.61 -3.34
C ASN A 30 8.30 4.32 -3.45
N LEU A 31 7.84 4.07 -4.68
CA LEU A 31 6.43 3.84 -5.02
C LEU A 31 5.84 2.57 -4.39
N THR A 32 6.65 1.54 -4.15
CA THR A 32 6.18 0.28 -3.56
C THR A 32 5.72 0.47 -2.12
N THR A 33 6.45 1.25 -1.33
CA THR A 33 6.09 1.54 0.07
C THR A 33 4.88 2.45 0.12
N ASP A 34 4.83 3.48 -0.72
CA ASP A 34 3.70 4.41 -0.78
C ASP A 34 2.42 3.72 -1.23
N ALA A 35 2.50 2.82 -2.22
CA ALA A 35 1.37 2.02 -2.66
C ALA A 35 0.85 1.08 -1.56
N TYR A 36 1.75 0.51 -0.75
CA TYR A 36 1.37 -0.33 0.38
C TYR A 36 0.65 0.47 1.47
N LEU A 37 1.17 1.65 1.83
CA LEU A 37 0.53 2.55 2.77
C LEU A 37 -0.84 3.03 2.26
N ALA A 38 -0.93 3.40 0.98
CA ALA A 38 -2.18 3.79 0.33
C ALA A 38 -3.22 2.67 0.39
N ALA A 39 -2.83 1.42 0.12
CA ALA A 39 -3.71 0.26 0.20
C ALA A 39 -4.24 0.02 1.62
N LEU A 40 -3.39 0.15 2.65
CA LEU A 40 -3.81 0.07 4.05
C LEU A 40 -4.81 1.17 4.41
N ALA A 41 -4.50 2.42 4.05
CA ALA A 41 -5.37 3.55 4.35
C ALA A 41 -6.74 3.39 3.67
N ILE A 42 -6.78 3.00 2.39
CA ILE A 42 -8.05 2.73 1.68
C ILE A 42 -8.81 1.58 2.34
N GLY A 43 -8.14 0.45 2.63
CA GLY A 43 -8.77 -0.74 3.21
C GLY A 43 -9.37 -0.49 4.61
N HIS A 44 -8.78 0.43 5.37
CA HIS A 44 -9.27 0.83 6.69
C HIS A 44 -10.14 2.10 6.68
N GLY A 45 -10.36 2.73 5.52
CA GLY A 45 -11.08 4.01 5.43
C GLY A 45 -10.37 5.18 6.12
N ALA A 46 -9.04 5.11 6.25
CA ALA A 46 -8.20 6.09 6.92
C ALA A 46 -7.65 7.16 5.95
N VAL A 47 -7.13 8.25 6.51
CA VAL A 47 -6.49 9.36 5.79
C VAL A 47 -4.98 9.28 5.99
N ILE A 48 -4.20 9.43 4.91
CA ILE A 48 -2.75 9.61 5.01
C ILE A 48 -2.45 11.10 5.11
N VAL A 49 -1.77 11.50 6.18
CA VAL A 49 -1.23 12.85 6.31
C VAL A 49 0.28 12.78 6.05
N SER A 50 0.74 13.36 4.95
CA SER A 50 2.15 13.32 4.56
C SER A 50 2.54 14.55 3.72
N CYS A 51 3.79 15.00 3.83
CA CYS A 51 4.35 16.04 2.95
C CYS A 51 4.63 15.53 1.53
N ASP A 52 4.54 14.22 1.31
CA ASP A 52 4.82 13.64 0.00
C ASP A 52 3.59 13.71 -0.91
N ARG A 53 3.71 14.46 -2.01
CA ARG A 53 2.62 14.64 -2.99
C ARG A 53 2.42 13.43 -3.87
N ASP A 54 3.35 12.49 -3.81
CA ASP A 54 3.23 11.23 -4.50
C ASP A 54 2.00 10.42 -4.06
N PHE A 55 1.45 10.69 -2.87
CA PHE A 55 0.19 10.08 -2.43
C PHE A 55 -1.04 10.56 -3.21
N ALA A 56 -1.00 11.75 -3.81
CA ALA A 56 -2.11 12.28 -4.62
C ALA A 56 -2.38 11.45 -5.88
N ARG A 57 -1.43 10.61 -6.30
CA ARG A 57 -1.56 9.76 -7.49
C ARG A 57 -2.39 8.50 -7.26
N PHE A 58 -2.68 8.13 -6.01
CA PHE A 58 -3.42 6.91 -5.68
C PHE A 58 -4.94 7.18 -5.69
N PRO A 59 -5.68 6.66 -6.68
CA PRO A 59 -7.12 6.88 -6.74
C PRO A 59 -7.82 6.24 -5.53
N GLY A 60 -8.75 6.96 -4.91
CA GLY A 60 -9.51 6.50 -3.76
C GLY A 60 -8.80 6.69 -2.41
N LEU A 61 -7.52 7.08 -2.40
CA LEU A 61 -6.83 7.47 -1.18
C LEU A 61 -7.30 8.86 -0.72
N ARG A 62 -7.67 8.97 0.56
CA ARG A 62 -7.78 10.28 1.21
C ARG A 62 -6.38 10.68 1.70
N TRP A 63 -5.83 11.72 1.10
CA TRP A 63 -4.51 12.25 1.46
C TRP A 63 -4.61 13.74 1.78
N GLU A 64 -3.91 14.16 2.83
CA GLU A 64 -3.81 15.54 3.27
C GLU A 64 -2.35 15.94 3.45
N HIS A 65 -2.00 17.14 2.96
CA HIS A 65 -0.71 17.73 3.26
C HIS A 65 -0.77 18.38 4.65
N PRO A 66 0.15 18.08 5.60
CA PRO A 66 0.07 18.55 6.99
C PRO A 66 0.12 20.08 7.14
N LEU A 67 0.59 20.79 6.11
CA LEU A 67 0.59 22.26 6.07
C LEU A 67 -0.59 22.87 5.29
N GLY A 68 -1.54 22.06 4.80
CA GLY A 68 -2.69 22.50 4.02
C GLY A 68 -2.37 23.04 2.61
N ILE A 69 -1.11 22.99 2.19
CA ILE A 69 -0.61 23.48 0.89
C ILE A 69 -0.19 22.25 0.08
N ALA A 70 -1.01 21.87 -0.91
CA ALA A 70 -0.71 20.81 -1.87
C ALA A 70 -0.01 21.39 -3.12
#